data_AF-A0A4R3NJP6-F1
#
_entry.id   AF-A0A4R3NJP6-F1
#
_cell.length_a   1.000
_cell.length_b   1.000
_cell.length_c   1.000
_cell.angle_alpha   90.00
_cell.angle_beta   90.00
_cell.angle_gamma   90.00
#
_symmetry.space_group_name_H-M   'P 1'
#
loop_
_entity.id
_entity.type
_entity.pdbx_description
1 polymer ?
#
loop_
_entity_poly.entity_id
_entity_poly.type
_entity_poly.pdbx_seq_one_letter_code
_entity_poly.pdbx_strand_id
1 'polypeptide(L)'
;MDEYSPKKHDIAELKYLCNSLNRDAISSLQKTNTHWVNDLSSAQSISLNELVEHIAAFVWRFKIKYPKENLVISLVEEYLDETYNLFGSPVITFSEIIDWESMNQNLVAVLDDDLKCLTSKT
;
A
#
# COMPACT_ATOMS: atom_id res chain seq x y z
N MET A 1 -24.87 -14.09 -13.79
CA MET A 1 -23.49 -13.91 -14.27
C MET A 1 -22.86 -13.06 -13.21
N ASP A 2 -22.03 -13.64 -12.32
CA ASP A 2 -21.42 -12.83 -11.27
C ASP A 2 -20.36 -11.95 -11.92
N GLU A 3 -20.68 -10.66 -12.06
CA GLU A 3 -19.83 -9.62 -12.67
C GLU A 3 -18.61 -9.26 -11.81
N TYR A 4 -18.24 -10.14 -10.89
CA TYR A 4 -17.22 -9.90 -9.88
C TYR A 4 -15.94 -10.67 -10.21
N SER A 5 -14.82 -9.95 -10.22
CA SER A 5 -13.47 -10.54 -10.27
C SER A 5 -13.30 -11.62 -9.19
N PRO A 6 -12.51 -12.68 -9.43
CA PRO A 6 -12.25 -13.68 -8.39
C PRO A 6 -11.49 -13.07 -7.20
N LYS A 7 -11.74 -13.55 -5.96
CA LYS A 7 -11.03 -13.08 -4.75
C LYS A 7 -9.50 -13.12 -4.88
N LYS A 8 -9.00 -14.17 -5.52
CA LYS A 8 -7.57 -14.33 -5.83
C LYS A 8 -7.02 -13.18 -6.68
N HIS A 9 -7.80 -12.71 -7.66
CA HIS A 9 -7.41 -11.59 -8.51
C HIS A 9 -7.34 -10.30 -7.70
N ASP A 10 -8.38 -10.02 -6.89
CA ASP A 10 -8.42 -8.79 -6.11
C ASP A 10 -7.32 -8.71 -5.05
N ILE A 11 -6.98 -9.83 -4.40
CA ILE A 11 -5.85 -9.89 -3.45
C ILE A 11 -4.51 -9.71 -4.18
N ALA A 12 -4.34 -10.30 -5.36
CA ALA A 12 -3.13 -10.12 -6.15
C ALA A 12 -2.97 -8.68 -6.64
N GLU A 13 -4.07 -8.03 -7.03
CA GLU A 13 -4.09 -6.61 -7.41
C GLU A 13 -3.76 -5.72 -6.21
N LEU A 14 -4.38 -5.96 -5.05
CA LEU A 14 -4.08 -5.22 -3.82
C LEU A 14 -2.61 -5.34 -3.41
N LYS A 15 -2.04 -6.55 -3.50
CA LYS A 15 -0.60 -6.79 -3.28
C LYS A 15 0.26 -6.00 -4.28
N TYR A 16 -0.09 -6.02 -5.56
CA TYR A 16 0.63 -5.29 -6.59
C TYR A 16 0.61 -3.78 -6.33
N LEU A 17 -0.55 -3.27 -5.95
CA LEU A 17 -0.76 -1.87 -5.62
C LEU A 17 0.06 -1.43 -4.40
N CYS A 18 0.05 -2.20 -3.31
CA CYS A 18 0.85 -1.87 -2.12
C CYS A 18 2.36 -1.89 -2.40
N ASN A 19 2.84 -2.88 -3.17
CA ASN A 19 4.24 -2.92 -3.60
C ASN A 19 4.60 -1.76 -4.54
N SER A 20 3.69 -1.35 -5.41
CA SER A 20 3.90 -0.19 -6.29
C SER A 20 3.95 1.10 -5.50
N LEU A 21 3.05 1.27 -4.52
CA LEU A 21 3.08 2.40 -3.61
C LEU A 21 4.42 2.48 -2.88
N ASN A 22 4.88 1.37 -2.30
CA ASN A 22 6.14 1.33 -1.59
C ASN A 22 7.33 1.75 -2.48
N ARG A 23 7.44 1.15 -3.66
CA ARG A 23 8.52 1.44 -4.62
C ARG A 23 8.48 2.88 -5.10
N ASP A 24 7.30 3.36 -5.49
CA ASP A 24 7.13 4.67 -6.12
C ASP A 24 7.34 5.78 -5.09
N ALA A 25 6.94 5.56 -3.83
CA ALA A 25 7.21 6.49 -2.73
C ALA A 25 8.71 6.57 -2.41
N ILE A 26 9.45 5.45 -2.32
CA ILE A 26 10.90 5.51 -2.14
C ILE A 26 11.58 6.24 -3.32
N SER A 27 11.09 6.02 -4.54
CA SER A 27 11.61 6.68 -5.73
C SER A 27 11.31 8.19 -5.79
N SER A 28 10.34 8.69 -5.01
CA SER A 28 10.06 10.13 -4.96
C SER A 28 11.02 10.89 -4.04
N LEU A 29 11.72 10.19 -3.15
CA LEU A 29 12.58 10.80 -2.14
C LEU A 29 13.98 11.10 -2.65
N GLN A 30 14.54 12.21 -2.16
CA GLN A 30 15.94 12.57 -2.36
C GLN A 30 16.75 12.31 -1.10
N LYS A 31 17.78 11.47 -1.21
CA LYS A 31 18.63 11.11 -0.07
C LYS A 31 19.64 12.20 0.26
N THR A 32 19.72 12.58 1.52
CA THR A 32 20.81 13.42 2.06
C THR A 32 21.72 12.60 2.99
N ASN A 33 22.66 13.27 3.66
CA ASN A 33 23.53 12.62 4.64
C ASN A 33 22.82 12.25 5.95
N THR A 34 21.71 12.92 6.29
CA THR A 34 21.05 12.76 7.60
C THR A 34 19.58 12.39 7.52
N HIS A 35 18.92 12.62 6.38
CA HIS A 35 17.48 12.40 6.18
C HIS A 35 17.13 12.24 4.70
N TRP A 36 15.88 11.91 4.44
CA TRP A 36 15.24 12.00 3.12
C TRP A 36 14.48 13.31 2.98
N VAL A 37 14.58 13.89 1.79
CA VAL A 37 13.82 15.09 1.39
C VAL A 37 12.71 14.67 0.44
N ASN A 38 11.51 15.15 0.71
CA ASN A 38 10.34 14.95 -0.12
C ASN A 38 9.88 16.31 -0.69
N ASP A 39 9.97 16.48 -2.00
CA ASP A 39 9.40 17.65 -2.66
C ASP A 39 7.90 17.43 -2.87
N LEU A 40 7.11 18.00 -1.96
CA LEU A 40 5.65 17.90 -1.96
C LEU A 40 4.99 18.48 -3.22
N SER A 41 5.70 19.29 -4.00
CA SER A 41 5.21 19.87 -5.25
C SER A 41 5.65 19.10 -6.50
N SER A 42 6.47 18.06 -6.32
CA SER A 42 6.99 17.27 -7.43
C SER A 42 5.89 16.46 -8.13
N ALA A 43 6.09 16.19 -9.41
CA ALA A 43 5.20 15.31 -10.17
C ALA A 43 5.10 13.92 -9.53
N GLN A 44 6.19 13.43 -8.93
CA GLN A 44 6.22 12.16 -8.22
C GLN A 44 5.32 12.18 -6.98
N SER A 45 5.34 13.26 -6.19
CA SER A 45 4.49 13.37 -5.00
C SER A 45 3.00 13.52 -5.37
N ILE A 46 2.69 14.17 -6.48
CA ILE A 46 1.32 14.21 -7.03
C ILE A 46 0.87 12.81 -7.44
N SER A 47 1.68 12.10 -8.25
CA SER A 47 1.39 10.72 -8.65
C SER A 47 1.27 9.77 -7.47
N LEU A 48 2.05 9.98 -6.41
CA LEU A 48 1.96 9.19 -5.18
C LEU A 48 0.61 9.38 -4.50
N ASN A 49 0.12 10.62 -4.40
CA ASN A 49 -1.20 10.91 -3.83
C ASN A 49 -2.32 10.29 -4.67
N GLU A 50 -2.25 10.37 -6.00
CA GLU A 50 -3.22 9.71 -6.90
C GLU A 50 -3.23 8.19 -6.69
N LEU A 51 -2.06 7.58 -6.47
CA LEU A 51 -1.95 6.16 -6.18
C LEU A 51 -2.56 5.81 -4.81
N VAL A 52 -2.30 6.59 -3.76
CA VAL A 52 -2.93 6.42 -2.44
C VAL A 52 -4.45 6.46 -2.56
N GLU A 53 -4.99 7.46 -3.26
CA GLU A 53 -6.44 7.59 -3.49
C GLU A 53 -7.01 6.40 -4.29
N HIS A 54 -6.28 5.95 -5.32
CA HIS A 54 -6.67 4.79 -6.11
C HIS A 54 -6.77 3.52 -5.25
N ILE A 55 -5.79 3.31 -4.36
CA ILE A 55 -5.77 2.16 -3.45
C ILE A 55 -6.90 2.28 -2.43
N ALA A 56 -7.12 3.46 -1.84
CA ALA A 56 -8.24 3.68 -0.91
C ALA A 56 -9.59 3.33 -1.56
N ALA A 57 -9.81 3.78 -2.80
CA ALA A 57 -11.01 3.45 -3.56
C ALA A 57 -11.11 1.94 -3.86
N PHE A 58 -9.98 1.27 -4.14
CA PHE A 58 -9.93 -0.17 -4.31
C PHE A 58 -10.29 -0.92 -3.02
N VAL A 59 -9.68 -0.56 -1.89
CA VAL A 59 -9.94 -1.15 -0.57
C VAL A 59 -11.39 -0.98 -0.16
N TRP A 60 -11.99 0.17 -0.46
CA TRP A 60 -13.42 0.40 -0.21
C TRP A 60 -14.31 -0.62 -0.97
N ARG A 61 -14.02 -0.84 -2.26
CA ARG A 61 -14.73 -1.86 -3.06
C ARG A 61 -14.45 -3.27 -2.54
N PHE A 62 -13.21 -3.55 -2.16
CA PHE A 62 -12.80 -4.83 -1.59
C PHE A 62 -13.54 -5.13 -0.28
N LYS A 63 -13.71 -4.14 0.59
CA LYS A 63 -14.44 -4.22 1.87
C LYS A 63 -15.91 -4.53 1.67
N ILE A 64 -16.56 -3.93 0.67
CA ILE A 64 -17.95 -4.24 0.31
C ILE A 64 -18.08 -5.70 -0.15
N LYS A 65 -17.12 -6.16 -0.96
CA LYS A 65 -17.15 -7.49 -1.58
C LYS A 65 -16.77 -8.62 -0.61
N TYR A 66 -15.82 -8.35 0.28
CA TYR A 66 -15.26 -9.32 1.22
C TYR A 66 -15.25 -8.79 2.66
N PRO A 67 -16.43 -8.55 3.28
CA PRO A 67 -16.53 -7.95 4.61
C PRO A 67 -15.95 -8.81 5.76
N LYS A 68 -15.51 -10.04 5.46
CA LYS A 68 -14.85 -10.94 6.42
C LYS A 68 -13.33 -10.77 6.46
N GLU A 69 -12.73 -10.08 5.49
CA GLU A 69 -11.28 -9.88 5.36
C GLU A 69 -10.79 -8.68 6.18
N ASN A 70 -11.33 -8.54 7.40
CA ASN A 70 -11.10 -7.35 8.23
C ASN A 70 -9.61 -7.13 8.52
N LEU A 71 -8.81 -8.20 8.68
CA LEU A 71 -7.38 -8.08 8.93
C LEU A 71 -6.66 -7.38 7.76
N VAL A 72 -6.84 -7.88 6.53
CA VAL A 72 -6.23 -7.29 5.33
C VAL A 72 -6.72 -5.85 5.14
N ILE A 73 -8.03 -5.62 5.29
CA ILE A 73 -8.62 -4.29 5.13
C ILE A 73 -7.98 -3.30 6.12
N SER A 74 -7.92 -3.65 7.41
CA SER A 74 -7.34 -2.78 8.43
C SER A 74 -5.85 -2.54 8.21
N LEU A 75 -5.08 -3.56 7.82
CA LEU A 75 -3.64 -3.39 7.55
C LEU A 75 -3.38 -2.46 6.35
N VAL A 76 -4.20 -2.54 5.29
CA VAL A 76 -4.06 -1.61 4.16
C VAL A 76 -4.51 -0.20 4.54
N GLU A 77 -5.64 -0.05 5.23
CA GLU A 77 -6.12 1.26 5.71
C GLU A 77 -5.03 1.94 6.58
N GLU A 78 -4.44 1.20 7.54
CA GLU A 78 -3.33 1.69 8.38
C GLU A 78 -2.08 2.05 7.56
N TYR A 79 -1.71 1.21 6.58
CA TYR A 79 -0.57 1.48 5.71
C TYR A 79 -0.77 2.74 4.86
N LEU A 80 -1.99 2.98 4.36
CA LEU A 80 -2.31 4.20 3.60
C LEU A 80 -2.28 5.45 4.48
N ASP A 81 -2.84 5.37 5.69
CA ASP A 81 -2.83 6.48 6.65
C ASP A 81 -1.39 6.86 7.03
N GLU A 82 -0.53 5.85 7.32
CA GLU A 82 0.87 6.10 7.62
C GLU A 82 1.62 6.66 6.42
N THR A 83 1.36 6.15 5.22
CA THR A 83 1.96 6.69 3.98
C THR A 83 1.59 8.16 3.80
N TYR A 84 0.31 8.51 4.00
CA TYR A 84 -0.15 9.90 3.88
C TYR A 84 0.52 10.82 4.91
N ASN A 85 0.65 10.37 6.16
CA ASN A 85 1.30 11.14 7.22
C ASN A 85 2.80 11.34 6.93
N LEU A 86 3.49 10.25 6.59
CA LEU A 86 4.93 10.24 6.38
C LEU A 86 5.34 11.07 5.16
N PHE A 87 4.67 10.85 4.02
CA PHE A 87 4.94 11.55 2.77
C PHE A 87 4.22 12.91 2.68
N GLY A 88 3.45 13.29 3.71
CA GLY A 88 3.02 14.67 3.92
C GLY A 88 4.12 15.56 4.50
N SER A 89 5.23 14.99 4.99
CA SER A 89 6.37 15.73 5.51
C SER A 89 7.42 16.02 4.42
N PRO A 90 7.99 17.23 4.37
CA PRO A 90 9.11 17.53 3.48
C PRO A 90 10.44 16.90 3.92
N VAL A 91 10.53 16.47 5.18
CA VAL A 91 11.72 15.87 5.78
C VAL A 91 11.31 14.58 6.49
N ILE A 92 11.95 13.48 6.12
CA ILE A 92 11.67 12.15 6.66
C ILE A 92 12.96 11.51 7.15
N THR A 93 12.98 10.97 8.36
CA THR A 93 14.15 10.29 8.91
C THR A 93 14.36 8.91 8.30
N PHE A 94 15.59 8.40 8.40
CA PHE A 94 15.88 7.03 7.95
C PHE A 94 15.10 5.97 8.71
N SER A 95 14.87 6.17 10.02
CA SER A 95 14.11 5.22 10.84
C SER A 95 12.64 5.17 10.44
N GLU A 96 12.02 6.32 10.18
CA GLU A 96 10.60 6.35 9.77
C GLU A 96 10.39 5.61 8.44
N ILE A 97 11.32 5.74 7.49
CA ILE A 97 11.28 4.94 6.24
C ILE A 97 11.43 3.45 6.53
N ILE A 98 12.35 3.04 7.40
CA ILE A 98 12.56 1.63 7.75
C ILE A 98 11.30 1.04 8.40
N ASP A 99 10.69 1.77 9.33
CA ASP A 99 9.49 1.34 10.04
C ASP A 99 8.30 1.20 9.06
N TRP A 100 8.11 2.18 8.18
CA TRP A 100 7.09 2.16 7.15
C TRP A 100 7.33 1.06 6.09
N GLU A 101 8.58 0.81 5.68
CA GLU A 101 8.92 -0.33 4.81
C GLU A 101 8.60 -1.66 5.48
N SER A 102 8.81 -1.78 6.80
CA SER A 102 8.44 -2.97 7.57
C SER A 102 6.93 -3.18 7.60
N MET A 103 6.13 -2.11 7.72
CA MET A 103 4.66 -2.20 7.60
C MET A 103 4.24 -2.77 6.25
N ASN A 104 4.82 -2.29 5.15
CA ASN A 104 4.54 -2.84 3.82
C ASN A 104 4.95 -4.32 3.71
N GLN A 105 6.13 -4.70 4.22
CA GLN A 105 6.59 -6.09 4.20
C GLN A 105 5.63 -7.03 4.96
N ASN A 106 5.14 -6.60 6.12
CA ASN A 106 4.18 -7.36 6.92
C ASN A 106 2.84 -7.50 6.17
N LEU A 107 2.33 -6.41 5.60
CA LEU A 107 1.11 -6.42 4.79
C LEU A 107 1.23 -7.37 3.59
N VAL A 108 2.34 -7.29 2.87
CA VAL A 108 2.62 -8.14 1.70
C VAL A 108 2.70 -9.63 2.10
N ALA A 109 3.29 -9.95 3.25
CA ALA A 109 3.35 -11.31 3.77
C ALA A 109 1.94 -11.87 4.05
N VAL A 110 1.06 -11.09 4.68
CA VAL A 110 -0.34 -11.48 4.94
C VAL A 110 -1.09 -11.75 3.63
N LEU A 111 -0.96 -10.85 2.64
CA LEU A 111 -1.58 -11.02 1.32
C LEU A 111 -1.06 -12.27 0.60
N ASP A 112 0.22 -12.59 0.72
CA ASP A 112 0.81 -13.80 0.13
C ASP A 112 0.29 -15.08 0.78
N ASP A 113 0.11 -15.08 2.10
CA ASP A 113 -0.44 -16.24 2.80
C ASP A 113 -1.91 -16.48 2.42
N ASP A 114 -2.71 -15.41 2.26
CA ASP A 114 -4.07 -15.51 1.73
C ASP A 114 -4.09 -16.08 0.30
N LEU A 115 -3.19 -15.62 -0.57
CA LEU A 115 -3.07 -16.17 -1.93
C LEU A 115 -2.73 -17.65 -1.93
N LYS A 116 -1.76 -18.08 -1.10
CA LYS A 116 -1.40 -19.50 -0.96
C LYS A 116 -2.60 -20.32 -0.49
N CYS A 117 -3.31 -19.86 0.54
CA CYS A 117 -4.51 -20.51 1.07
C CYS A 117 -5.66 -20.60 0.06
N LEU A 118 -5.77 -19.66 -0.88
CA LEU A 118 -6.76 -19.73 -1.96
C LEU A 118 -6.33 -20.70 -3.06
N THR A 119 -5.03 -20.81 -3.36
CA THR A 119 -4.52 -21.74 -4.37
C THR A 119 -4.51 -23.20 -3.93
N SER A 120 -4.39 -23.48 -2.63
CA SER A 120 -4.39 -24.85 -2.10
C SER A 120 -5.79 -25.47 -1.99
N LYS A 121 -6.85 -24.67 -2.15
CA LYS A 121 -8.26 -25.12 -2.11
C LYS A 121 -8.84 -25.44 -3.49
N THR A 122 -8.02 -25.41 -4.54
CA THR A 122 -8.40 -25.72 -5.93
C THR A 122 -7.85 -27.07 -6.32
#